data_AF-A0A934KTG9-F1
#
_entry.id   AF-A0A934KTG9-F1
#
_cell.length_a   1.000
_cell.length_b   1.000
_cell.length_c   1.000
_cell.angle_alpha   90.00
_cell.angle_beta   90.00
_cell.angle_gamma   90.00
#
_symmetry.space_group_name_H-M   'P 1'
#
loop_
_entity.id
_entity.type
_entity.pdbx_description
1 polymer ?
#
loop_
_entity_poly.entity_id
_entity_poly.type
_entity_poly.pdbx_seq_one_letter_code
_entity_poly.pdbx_strand_id
1 'polypeptide(L)' 'PGAVLENQPFAWNPSITGTKSEDTILATSKGPQVITPAQDWPMVSVEWEDAAWQRPDILVR' A
#
# COMPACT_ATOMS: atom_id res chain seq x y z
N PRO A 1 8.87 4.62 20.01
CA PRO A 1 7.95 4.64 18.84
C PRO A 1 7.77 6.07 18.33
N GLY A 2 7.76 6.27 17.00
CA GLY A 2 7.48 7.58 16.37
C GLY A 2 6.04 7.66 15.89
N ALA A 3 5.42 8.82 16.01
CA ALA A 3 4.12 9.09 15.40
C ALA A 3 4.34 9.50 13.93
N VAL A 4 3.48 9.02 13.03
CA VAL A 4 3.41 9.52 11.65
C VAL A 4 2.70 10.87 11.68
N LEU A 5 3.31 11.90 11.11
CA LEU A 5 2.75 13.26 11.04
C LEU A 5 1.94 13.48 9.76
N GLU A 6 1.10 14.52 9.75
CA GLU A 6 0.38 14.92 8.53
C GLU A 6 1.36 15.30 7.41
N ASN A 7 1.07 14.84 6.20
CA ASN A 7 1.88 14.94 4.98
C ASN A 7 3.27 14.29 5.08
N GLN A 8 3.49 13.40 6.06
CA GLN A 8 4.69 12.60 6.13
C GLN A 8 4.53 11.33 5.28
N PRO A 9 5.43 11.08 4.31
CA PRO A 9 5.51 9.78 3.68
C PRO A 9 6.12 8.76 4.64
N PHE A 10 5.60 7.54 4.62
CA PHE A 10 6.14 6.41 5.37
C PHE A 10 6.14 5.14 4.52
N ALA A 11 7.07 4.23 4.84
CA ALA A 11 7.13 2.92 4.21
C ALA A 11 6.15 1.98 4.91
N TRP A 12 5.33 1.30 4.12
CA TRP A 12 4.52 0.18 4.56
C TRP A 12 4.96 -1.06 3.78
N ASN A 13 5.58 -2.02 4.47
CA ASN A 13 6.28 -3.14 3.83
C ASN A 13 5.95 -4.51 4.47
N PRO A 14 4.67 -4.93 4.50
CA PRO A 14 4.27 -6.22 5.06
C PRO A 14 4.94 -7.39 4.33
N SER A 15 5.30 -8.42 5.10
CA SER A 15 5.90 -9.63 4.58
C SER A 15 5.34 -10.89 5.24
N ILE A 16 5.36 -11.98 4.47
CA ILE A 16 5.15 -13.36 4.91
C ILE A 16 6.31 -14.21 4.38
N THR A 17 6.36 -15.51 4.70
CA THR A 17 7.40 -16.40 4.18
C THR A 17 7.44 -16.35 2.65
N GLY A 18 8.58 -15.90 2.11
CA GLY A 18 8.86 -15.87 0.66
C GLY A 18 8.23 -14.71 -0.11
N THR A 19 7.45 -13.83 0.52
CA THR A 19 6.74 -12.74 -0.20
C THR A 19 6.71 -11.44 0.62
N LYS A 20 6.86 -10.30 -0.06
CA LYS A 20 6.73 -8.95 0.50
C LYS A 20 5.91 -8.08 -0.44
N SER A 21 5.07 -7.21 0.12
CA SER A 21 4.47 -6.07 -0.58
C SER A 21 5.03 -4.78 0.04
N GLU A 22 5.28 -3.74 -0.75
CA GLU A 22 5.84 -2.48 -0.23
C GLU A 22 5.29 -1.28 -0.98
N ASP A 23 4.91 -0.24 -0.23
CA ASP A 23 4.56 1.07 -0.75
C ASP A 23 5.16 2.19 0.08
N THR A 24 5.29 3.35 -0.56
CA THR A 24 5.29 4.63 0.14
C THR A 24 3.87 5.16 0.23
N ILE A 25 3.43 5.43 1.46
CA ILE A 25 2.11 5.98 1.76
C ILE A 25 2.29 7.40 2.30
N LEU A 26 1.57 8.35 1.74
CA LEU A 26 1.45 9.71 2.27
C LEU A 26 0.30 9.76 3.28
N ALA A 27 0.59 10.08 4.54
CA ALA A 27 -0.44 10.32 5.55
C ALA A 27 -1.11 11.67 5.31
N THR A 28 -2.40 11.72 5.02
CA THR A 28 -3.15 12.99 4.87
C THR A 28 -4.36 13.02 5.79
N SER A 29 -4.85 14.22 6.09
CA SER A 29 -6.12 14.40 6.82
C SER A 29 -7.35 13.83 6.12
N LYS A 30 -7.26 13.53 4.82
CA LYS A 30 -8.33 12.87 4.04
C LYS A 30 -8.19 11.34 3.98
N GLY A 31 -7.17 10.78 4.63
CA GLY A 31 -6.83 9.36 4.57
C GLY A 31 -5.45 9.10 3.93
N PRO A 32 -4.94 7.86 4.05
CA PRO A 32 -3.65 7.49 3.48
C PRO A 32 -3.72 7.39 1.95
N GLN A 33 -2.69 7.87 1.27
CA GLN A 33 -2.57 7.79 -0.19
C GLN A 33 -1.34 6.99 -0.57
N VAL A 34 -1.52 5.92 -1.36
CA VAL A 34 -0.39 5.20 -1.97
C VAL A 34 0.18 6.06 -3.10
N ILE A 35 1.42 6.51 -2.95
CA ILE A 35 2.08 7.39 -3.94
C ILE A 35 3.08 6.63 -4.83
N THR A 36 3.26 5.34 -4.59
CA THR A 36 4.07 4.43 -5.41
C THR A 36 3.28 3.21 -5.89
N PRO A 37 2.11 3.39 -6.56
CA PRO A 37 1.35 2.26 -7.06
C PRO A 37 2.17 1.46 -8.08
N ALA A 38 2.00 0.13 -8.07
CA ALA A 38 2.62 -0.74 -9.08
C ALA A 38 2.09 -0.39 -10.49
N GLN A 39 2.99 -0.46 -11.48
CA GLN A 39 2.70 -0.22 -12.89
C GLN A 39 2.97 -1.51 -13.67
N ASP A 40 2.17 -1.78 -14.70
CA ASP A 40 2.29 -2.96 -15.56
C ASP A 40 2.35 -4.30 -14.79
N TRP A 41 1.58 -4.38 -13.69
CA TRP A 41 1.53 -5.51 -12.79
C TRP A 41 0.08 -5.97 -12.59
N PRO A 42 -0.19 -7.28 -12.39
CA PRO A 42 -1.52 -7.74 -11.98
C PRO A 42 -1.95 -7.06 -10.69
N MET A 43 -3.21 -6.64 -10.62
CA MET A 43 -3.77 -5.94 -9.45
C MET A 43 -5.02 -6.67 -8.97
N VAL A 44 -5.19 -6.71 -7.65
CA VAL A 44 -6.39 -7.21 -6.98
C VAL A 44 -7.05 -6.09 -6.18
N SER A 45 -8.39 -6.05 -6.22
CA SER A 45 -9.20 -5.19 -5.37
C SER A 45 -9.45 -5.86 -4.03
N VAL A 46 -9.05 -5.21 -2.94
CA VAL A 46 -9.25 -5.68 -1.57
C VAL A 46 -10.20 -4.73 -0.85
N GLU A 47 -11.28 -5.27 -0.31
CA GLU A 47 -12.21 -4.50 0.52
C GLU A 47 -11.70 -4.45 1.96
N TRP A 48 -11.59 -3.25 2.51
CA TRP A 48 -11.27 -3.03 3.92
C TRP A 48 -12.06 -1.84 4.44
N GLU A 49 -12.88 -2.08 5.47
CA GLU A 49 -13.90 -1.14 5.93
C GLU A 49 -14.79 -0.68 4.76
N ASP A 50 -15.03 0.61 4.61
CA ASP A 50 -15.85 1.20 3.54
C ASP A 50 -15.02 1.57 2.29
N ALA A 51 -13.82 1.02 2.13
CA ALA A 51 -12.90 1.36 1.05
C ALA A 51 -12.42 0.14 0.25
N ALA A 52 -12.34 0.31 -1.07
CA ALA A 52 -11.70 -0.64 -1.98
C ALA A 52 -10.26 -0.20 -2.28
N TRP A 53 -9.31 -1.09 -2.03
CA TRP A 53 -7.87 -0.86 -2.19
C TRP A 53 -7.32 -1.68 -3.35
N GLN A 54 -6.52 -1.05 -4.21
CA GLN A 54 -5.78 -1.75 -5.26
C GLN A 54 -4.42 -2.22 -4.73
N ARG A 55 -4.16 -3.53 -4.81
CA ARG A 55 -2.91 -4.16 -4.35
C ARG A 55 -2.24 -4.95 -5.48
N PRO A 56 -0.89 -5.00 -5.53
CA PRO A 56 -0.20 -5.87 -6.46
C PRO A 56 -0.56 -7.34 -6.17
N ASP A 57 -0.99 -8.05 -7.21
CA ASP A 57 -1.25 -9.49 -7.20
C ASP A 57 0.00 -10.26 -7.66
N ILE A 58 -0.07 -11.58 -7.71
CA ILE A 58 1.02 -12.45 -8.15
C ILE A 58 1.05 -12.51 -9.68
N LEU A 59 2.16 -12.04 -10.26
CA LEU A 59 2.43 -12.24 -11.68
C LEU A 59 2.81 -13.69 -11.96
N VAL A 60 1.93 -14.39 -12.68
CA VAL A 60 2.18 -15.74 -13.20
C VAL A 60 2.57 -15.62 -14.68
N ARG A 61 3.65 -16.31 -15.09
CA ARG A 61 4.14 -16.36 -16.47
C ARG A 61 4.29 -17.79 -16.94
#